data_AF-A0A7C9IW40-F1
#
_entry.id   AF-A0A7C9IW40-F1
#
_cell.length_a   1.000
_cell.length_b   1.000
_cell.length_c   1.000
_cell.angle_alpha   90.00
_cell.angle_beta   90.00
_cell.angle_gamma   90.00
#
_symmetry.space_group_name_H-M   'P 1'
#
loop_
_entity.id
_entity.type
_entity.pdbx_description
1 polymer ?
#
loop_
_entity_poly.entity_id
_entity_poly.type
_entity_poly.pdbx_seq_one_letter_code
_entity_poly.pdbx_strand_id
1 'polypeptide(L)'
;MFTKTKALFACVVTFALLAPAMAFAAGGGGAPIVMVADTRKLTGIMAWWANLYNESHLYFTILTVILIPLIGVIFGVLADIIMHFIGIDLKSRDLAEH
;
A
#
# COMPACT_ATOMS: atom_id res chain seq x y z
N MET A 1 -22.09 38.58 13.01
CA MET A 1 -23.02 37.89 12.09
C MET A 1 -22.37 37.38 10.79
N PHE A 2 -21.06 37.58 10.57
CA PHE A 2 -20.38 37.26 9.29
C PHE A 2 -19.77 35.83 9.20
N THR A 3 -19.75 35.05 10.27
CA THR A 3 -19.12 33.72 10.30
C THR A 3 -19.96 32.64 9.62
N LYS A 4 -21.29 32.67 9.79
CA LYS A 4 -22.20 31.71 9.15
C LYS A 4 -22.25 31.88 7.63
N THR A 5 -22.22 33.12 7.15
CA THR A 5 -22.21 33.44 5.70
C THR A 5 -20.90 33.01 5.04
N LYS A 6 -19.76 33.19 5.71
CA LYS A 6 -18.45 32.70 5.24
C LYS A 6 -18.38 31.17 5.24
N ALA A 7 -18.94 30.50 6.25
CA ALA A 7 -19.01 29.05 6.30
C ALA A 7 -19.92 28.48 5.20
N LEU A 8 -21.07 29.10 4.96
CA LEU A 8 -21.98 28.71 3.87
C LEU A 8 -21.30 28.88 2.50
N PHE A 9 -20.61 30.00 2.30
CA PHE A 9 -19.85 30.26 1.07
C PHE A 9 -18.71 29.26 0.88
N ALA A 10 -17.97 28.92 1.94
CA ALA A 10 -16.93 27.90 1.90
C ALA A 10 -17.50 26.52 1.53
N CYS A 11 -18.61 26.09 2.13
CA CYS A 11 -19.26 24.83 1.78
C CYS A 11 -19.71 24.79 0.31
N VAL A 12 -20.27 25.88 -0.21
CA VAL A 12 -20.71 25.97 -1.62
C VAL A 12 -19.51 25.91 -2.56
N VAL A 13 -18.41 26.61 -2.24
CA VAL A 13 -17.18 26.58 -3.05
C VAL A 13 -16.53 25.19 -3.01
N THR A 14 -16.45 24.55 -1.84
CA THR A 14 -15.93 23.18 -1.72
C THR A 14 -16.79 22.18 -2.49
N PHE A 15 -18.12 22.31 -2.43
CA PHE A 15 -19.02 21.46 -3.19
C PHE A 15 -18.88 21.68 -4.70
N ALA A 16 -18.75 22.92 -5.17
CA ALA A 16 -18.51 23.23 -6.58
C ALA A 16 -17.16 22.72 -7.08
N LEU A 17 -16.12 22.71 -6.23
CA LEU A 17 -14.81 22.15 -6.56
C LEU A 17 -14.78 20.61 -6.57
N LEU A 18 -15.59 19.96 -5.74
CA LEU A 18 -15.68 18.50 -5.66
C LEU A 18 -16.74 17.90 -6.59
N ALA A 19 -17.68 18.71 -7.09
CA ALA A 19 -18.73 18.29 -8.02
C ALA A 19 -18.16 17.70 -9.33
N PRO A 20 -17.09 18.25 -9.96
CA PRO A 20 -16.45 17.62 -11.11
C PRO A 20 -15.86 16.25 -10.77
N ALA A 21 -15.24 16.08 -9.60
CA ALA A 21 -14.69 14.79 -9.19
C ALA A 21 -15.79 13.73 -9.03
N MET A 22 -16.96 14.11 -8.53
CA MET A 22 -18.13 13.24 -8.46
C MET A 22 -18.76 13.00 -9.85
N ALA A 23 -18.74 13.99 -10.75
CA ALA A 23 -19.21 13.84 -12.12
C ALA A 23 -18.28 12.94 -12.96
N PHE A 24 -16.97 13.03 -12.78
CA PHE A 24 -15.98 12.10 -13.36
C PHE A 24 -16.09 10.69 -12.77
N ALA A 25 -16.61 10.53 -11.55
CA ALA A 25 -16.94 9.22 -10.97
C ALA A 25 -18.31 8.67 -11.45
N ALA A 26 -19.27 9.55 -11.78
CA ALA A 26 -20.63 9.19 -12.22
C ALA A 26 -20.79 9.04 -13.74
N GLY A 27 -19.89 9.62 -14.55
CA GLY A 27 -19.79 9.42 -16.00
C GLY A 27 -19.19 8.05 -16.36
N GLY A 28 -19.72 6.98 -15.77
CA GLY A 28 -19.22 5.63 -15.91
C GLY A 28 -18.97 5.23 -17.37
N GLY A 29 -17.93 4.42 -17.57
CA GLY A 29 -17.79 3.63 -18.79
C GLY A 29 -16.49 3.76 -19.56
N GLY A 30 -15.35 3.98 -18.90
CA GLY A 30 -14.20 3.20 -19.34
C GLY A 30 -14.61 1.74 -19.14
N ALA A 31 -14.76 0.97 -20.21
CA ALA A 31 -15.14 -0.46 -20.16
C ALA A 31 -14.53 -1.08 -18.91
N PRO A 32 -15.31 -1.78 -18.05
CA PRO A 32 -14.83 -2.23 -16.76
C PRO A 32 -13.46 -2.83 -17.00
N ILE A 33 -12.41 -2.15 -16.55
CA ILE A 33 -11.06 -2.63 -16.75
C ILE A 33 -11.03 -3.83 -15.84
N VAL A 34 -11.30 -4.98 -16.44
CA VAL A 34 -11.24 -6.29 -15.80
C VAL A 34 -9.77 -6.42 -15.45
N MET A 35 -9.42 -5.98 -14.24
CA MET A 35 -8.11 -6.13 -13.65
C MET A 35 -7.94 -7.60 -13.32
N VAL A 36 -7.61 -8.35 -14.36
CA VAL A 36 -7.32 -9.78 -14.29
C VAL A 36 -5.86 -9.95 -14.67
N ALA A 37 -5.10 -10.55 -13.76
CA ALA A 37 -3.76 -11.00 -14.03
C ALA A 37 -3.80 -12.07 -15.13
N ASP A 38 -3.02 -11.89 -16.19
CA ASP A 38 -2.86 -12.90 -17.24
C ASP A 38 -2.08 -14.10 -16.68
N THR A 39 -2.79 -15.20 -16.45
CA THR A 39 -2.25 -16.44 -15.87
C THR A 39 -1.77 -17.44 -16.92
N ARG A 40 -1.90 -17.13 -18.22
CA ARG A 40 -1.69 -18.11 -19.32
C ARG A 40 -0.26 -18.61 -19.46
N LYS A 41 0.73 -17.86 -19.00
CA LYS A 41 2.16 -18.22 -19.03
C LYS A 41 2.76 -18.39 -17.64
N LEU A 42 1.96 -18.28 -16.59
CA LEU A 42 2.44 -18.38 -15.22
C LEU A 42 2.34 -19.84 -14.76
N THR A 43 3.39 -20.34 -14.10
CA THR A 43 3.41 -21.66 -13.48
C THR A 43 3.87 -21.57 -12.02
N GLY A 44 3.51 -22.57 -11.22
CA GLY A 44 3.91 -22.66 -9.81
C GLY A 44 3.37 -21.53 -8.94
N ILE A 45 4.23 -20.97 -8.09
CA ILE A 45 3.86 -19.96 -7.08
C ILE A 45 3.37 -18.67 -7.75
N MET A 46 3.91 -18.29 -8.91
CA MET A 46 3.45 -17.10 -9.63
C MET A 46 2.04 -17.28 -10.19
N ALA A 47 1.69 -18.48 -10.65
CA ALA A 47 0.32 -18.80 -11.09
C ALA A 47 -0.65 -18.78 -9.92
N TRP A 48 -0.25 -19.34 -8.78
CA TRP A 48 -1.05 -19.31 -7.55
C TRP A 48 -1.30 -17.87 -7.09
N TRP A 49 -0.26 -17.03 -7.04
CA TRP A 49 -0.36 -15.63 -6.64
C TRP A 49 -1.27 -14.82 -7.57
N ALA A 50 -1.15 -15.03 -8.89
CA ALA A 50 -1.99 -14.36 -9.88
C ALA A 50 -3.45 -14.84 -9.85
N ASN A 51 -3.69 -16.13 -9.60
CA ASN A 51 -5.04 -16.66 -9.40
C ASN A 51 -5.67 -16.11 -8.11
N LEU A 52 -4.89 -15.95 -7.04
CA LEU A 52 -5.37 -15.37 -5.78
C LEU A 52 -5.86 -13.93 -5.97
N TYR A 53 -5.12 -13.13 -6.76
CA TYR A 53 -5.52 -11.77 -7.13
C TYR A 53 -6.82 -11.76 -7.94
N ASN A 54 -6.95 -12.68 -8.91
CA ASN A 54 -8.12 -12.79 -9.77
C ASN A 54 -9.39 -13.23 -9.02
N GLU A 55 -9.25 -14.09 -8.01
CA GLU A 55 -10.38 -14.61 -7.22
C GLU A 55 -10.87 -13.58 -6.18
N SER A 56 -9.96 -12.94 -5.44
CA SER A 56 -10.32 -11.93 -4.45
C SER A 56 -9.19 -10.94 -4.18
N HIS A 57 -9.40 -9.70 -4.62
CA HIS A 57 -8.49 -8.58 -4.37
C HIS A 57 -8.34 -8.27 -2.88
N LEU A 58 -9.41 -8.48 -2.08
CA LEU A 58 -9.36 -8.27 -0.63
C LEU A 58 -8.46 -9.29 0.06
N TYR A 59 -8.60 -10.57 -0.29
CA TYR A 59 -7.76 -11.61 0.28
C TYR A 59 -6.29 -11.43 -0.10
N PHE A 60 -6.04 -11.09 -1.37
CA PHE A 60 -4.72 -10.72 -1.85
C PHE A 60 -4.10 -9.54 -1.07
N THR A 61 -4.89 -8.50 -0.81
CA THR A 61 -4.43 -7.31 -0.07
C THR A 61 -4.08 -7.66 1.37
N ILE A 62 -4.93 -8.41 2.07
CA ILE A 62 -4.67 -8.83 3.46
C ILE A 62 -3.40 -9.68 3.52
N LEU A 63 -3.24 -10.62 2.59
CA LEU A 63 -2.06 -11.48 2.52
C LEU A 63 -0.79 -10.65 2.30
N THR A 64 -0.78 -9.72 1.36
CA THR A 64 0.40 -8.90 1.05
C THR A 64 0.76 -7.92 2.17
N VAL A 65 -0.24 -7.30 2.80
CA VAL A 65 -0.05 -6.39 3.95
C VAL A 65 0.60 -7.09 5.14
N ILE A 66 0.32 -8.38 5.34
CA ILE A 66 0.96 -9.18 6.41
C ILE A 66 2.34 -9.68 5.96
N LEU A 67 2.45 -10.15 4.72
CA LEU A 67 3.65 -10.82 4.22
C LEU A 67 4.84 -9.86 4.05
N ILE A 68 4.62 -8.63 3.59
CA ILE A 68 5.68 -7.63 3.41
C ILE A 68 6.41 -7.31 4.73
N PRO A 69 5.75 -6.88 5.82
CA PRO A 69 6.44 -6.58 7.07
C PRO A 69 7.06 -7.82 7.69
N LEU A 70 6.43 -8.99 7.55
CA LEU A 70 6.95 -10.24 8.08
C LEU A 70 8.28 -10.62 7.40
N ILE A 71 8.36 -10.54 6.08
CA ILE A 71 9.62 -10.74 5.34
C ILE A 71 10.65 -9.67 5.70
N GLY A 72 10.23 -8.42 5.86
CA GLY A 72 11.11 -7.33 6.29
C GLY A 72 11.76 -7.60 7.65
N VAL A 73 10.98 -8.07 8.63
CA VAL A 73 11.50 -8.46 9.95
C VAL A 73 12.44 -9.66 9.84
N ILE A 74 12.09 -10.68 9.05
CA ILE A 74 12.97 -11.84 8.83
C ILE A 74 14.32 -11.41 8.26
N PHE A 75 14.32 -10.58 7.21
CA PHE A 75 15.56 -10.08 6.63
C PHE A 75 16.34 -9.16 7.58
N GLY A 76 15.65 -8.33 8.37
CA GLY A 76 16.29 -7.51 9.39
C GLY A 76 17.02 -8.35 10.45
N VAL A 77 16.35 -9.39 10.96
CA VAL A 77 16.94 -10.33 11.93
C VAL A 77 18.08 -11.15 11.30
N LEU A 78 17.91 -11.61 10.06
CA LEU A 78 18.96 -12.34 9.35
C LEU A 78 20.20 -11.45 9.15
N ALA A 79 20.00 -10.17 8.80
CA ALA A 79 21.09 -9.21 8.66
C ALA A 79 21.80 -8.98 10.00
N ASP A 80 21.06 -8.85 11.10
CA ASP A 80 21.62 -8.74 12.46
C ASP A 80 22.50 -9.94 12.82
N ILE A 81 22.04 -11.16 12.51
CA ILE A 81 22.80 -12.40 12.69
C ILE A 81 24.09 -12.38 11.84
N ILE A 82 24.00 -12.00 10.57
CA ILE A 82 25.16 -11.95 9.67
C ILE A 82 26.17 -10.91 10.16
N MET A 83 25.73 -9.73 10.59
CA MET A 83 26.61 -8.69 11.14
C MET A 83 27.33 -9.17 12.41
N HIS A 84 26.63 -9.90 13.28
CA HIS A 84 27.24 -10.56 14.44
C HIS A 84 28.29 -11.61 14.02
N PHE A 85 28.05 -12.40 12.98
CA PHE A 85 29.04 -13.38 12.48
C PHE A 85 30.30 -12.75 11.88
N ILE A 86 30.17 -11.55 11.28
CA ILE A 86 31.29 -10.82 10.67
C ILE A 86 32.12 -10.06 11.73
N GLY A 87 31.64 -9.96 12.97
CA GLY A 87 32.35 -9.29 14.07
C GLY A 87 32.18 -7.78 14.08
N ILE A 88 31.21 -7.23 13.31
CA ILE A 88 30.73 -5.86 13.50
C ILE A 88 29.68 -5.93 14.61
N ASP A 89 30.17 -5.96 15.85
CA ASP A 89 29.32 -5.91 17.04
C ASP A 89 28.91 -4.45 17.29
N LEU A 90 27.65 -4.12 16.97
CA LEU A 90 27.05 -2.81 17.27
C LEU A 90 26.39 -2.79 18.66
N LYS A 91 26.46 -3.87 19.46
CA LYS A 91 25.90 -3.88 20.82
C LYS A 91 26.78 -3.15 21.83
N SER A 92 28.09 -3.09 21.62
CA SER A 92 29.02 -2.37 22.50
C SER A 92 29.25 -0.94 21.99
N ARG A 93 28.37 -0.02 22.41
CA ARG A 93 28.56 1.44 22.27
C ARG A 93 29.60 1.96 23.27
N ASP A 94 30.83 1.44 23.24
CA ASP A 94 31.87 1.84 24.21
C ASP A 94 32.75 3.01 23.71
N LEU A 95 32.56 3.49 22.47
CA LEU A 95 33.53 4.41 21.82
C LEU A 95 32.95 5.58 21.00
N ALA A 96 31.68 5.99 21.17
CA ALA A 96 31.17 7.17 20.46
C ALA A 96 30.17 7.96 21.29
N GLU A 97 30.67 8.75 22.24
CA GLU A 97 30.36 10.17 22.46
C GLU A 97 31.15 10.66 23.69
N HIS A 98 32.17 11.49 23.41
CA HIS A 98 32.66 12.52 24.33
C HIS A 98 31.88 13.81 24.04
#